data_AF-A0A418MMZ4-F1
#
_entry.id   AF-A0A418MMZ4-F1
#
_cell.length_a   1.000
_cell.length_b   1.000
_cell.length_c   1.000
_cell.angle_alpha   90.00
_cell.angle_beta   90.00
_cell.angle_gamma   90.00
#
_symmetry.space_group_name_H-M   'P 1'
#
loop_
_entity.id
_entity.type
_entity.pdbx_description
1 polymer ?
#
loop_
_entity_poly.entity_id
_entity_poly.type
_entity_poly.pdbx_seq_one_letter_code
_entity_poly.pdbx_strand_id
1 'polypeptide(L)'
;MTNVGNASLRVLGKDEDLDERLDAELTAYNRHQTGADDEADLSVRVTGADGELVAGLTGWSWGDCAGINMLWVHRDHRGEGWGGRLLAAAEEEARRRGCTQISVASFSFQAPDFYRRHGYLDTGRREGIPGGHVDHHFWKSLVNDSAAAVRLVALVELGEAAVEAGQRYEDRVLALLPRHGGRLERRLRTGDEGTEVHLIRFDTRAGYEAFLADPERVALRAELGDAAPHTRVLEVQEV
;
A
#
# COMPACT_ATOMS: atom_id res chain seq x y z
N MET A 1 -5.62 -16.36 -38.83
CA MET A 1 -7.02 -16.61 -38.41
C MET A 1 -7.10 -18.01 -37.81
N THR A 2 -7.00 -18.14 -36.50
CA THR A 2 -7.25 -19.39 -35.77
C THR A 2 -8.72 -19.41 -35.41
N ASN A 3 -9.48 -20.29 -36.06
CA ASN A 3 -10.93 -20.43 -35.90
C ASN A 3 -11.19 -21.51 -34.84
N VAL A 4 -11.62 -21.11 -33.64
CA VAL A 4 -12.11 -22.03 -32.60
C VAL A 4 -13.58 -21.69 -32.38
N GLY A 5 -14.49 -22.52 -32.90
CA GLY A 5 -15.92 -22.21 -32.96
C GLY A 5 -16.28 -21.14 -34.00
N ASN A 6 -17.56 -20.75 -34.10
CA ASN A 6 -18.08 -19.71 -35.01
C ASN A 6 -17.56 -18.28 -34.70
N ALA A 7 -16.42 -18.13 -34.04
CA ALA A 7 -15.85 -16.86 -33.62
C ALA A 7 -14.67 -16.45 -34.51
N SER A 8 -14.68 -15.20 -34.98
CA SER A 8 -13.56 -14.62 -35.74
C SER A 8 -12.81 -13.56 -34.92
N LEU A 9 -11.48 -13.68 -34.83
CA LEU A 9 -10.60 -12.69 -34.20
C LEU A 9 -10.22 -11.57 -35.20
N ARG A 10 -10.33 -10.31 -34.78
CA ARG A 10 -9.91 -9.12 -35.56
C ARG A 10 -9.14 -8.16 -34.65
N VAL A 11 -8.20 -7.41 -35.23
CA VAL A 11 -7.48 -6.31 -34.57
C VAL A 11 -7.95 -5.02 -35.21
N LEU A 12 -8.47 -4.08 -34.40
CA LEU A 12 -9.05 -2.81 -34.82
C LEU A 12 -8.30 -1.63 -34.17
N GLY A 13 -8.63 -0.41 -34.60
CA GLY A 13 -8.23 0.82 -33.90
C GLY A 13 -9.15 1.12 -32.72
N LYS A 14 -9.32 2.41 -32.38
CA LYS A 14 -10.30 2.84 -31.38
C LYS A 14 -11.72 2.42 -31.81
N ASP A 15 -12.47 1.85 -30.88
CA ASP A 15 -13.83 1.34 -31.09
C ASP A 15 -14.66 1.67 -29.84
N GLU A 16 -15.38 2.79 -29.89
CA GLU A 16 -16.12 3.32 -28.73
C GLU A 16 -17.27 2.40 -28.32
N ASP A 17 -17.97 1.81 -29.30
CA ASP A 17 -19.06 0.87 -29.05
C ASP A 17 -18.54 -0.40 -28.35
N LEU A 18 -17.36 -0.89 -28.76
CA LEU A 18 -16.71 -2.02 -28.10
C LEU A 18 -16.26 -1.65 -26.68
N ASP A 19 -15.64 -0.48 -26.48
CA ASP A 19 -15.19 0.00 -25.18
C ASP A 19 -16.37 0.09 -24.20
N GLU A 20 -17.48 0.72 -24.62
CA GLU A 20 -18.72 0.82 -23.83
C GLU A 20 -19.31 -0.56 -23.50
N ARG A 21 -19.32 -1.49 -24.47
CA ARG A 21 -19.84 -2.84 -24.24
C ARG A 21 -18.98 -3.62 -23.26
N LEU A 22 -17.66 -3.55 -23.40
CA LEU A 22 -16.72 -4.25 -22.51
C LEU A 22 -16.80 -3.68 -21.09
N ASP A 23 -16.89 -2.36 -20.96
CA ASP A 23 -17.05 -1.69 -19.67
C ASP A 23 -18.33 -2.17 -18.94
N ALA A 24 -19.47 -2.19 -19.63
CA ALA A 24 -20.73 -2.65 -19.06
C ALA A 24 -20.69 -4.13 -18.62
N GLU A 25 -20.13 -5.00 -19.45
CA GLU A 25 -20.01 -6.44 -19.14
C GLU A 25 -19.04 -6.71 -17.97
N LEU A 26 -17.89 -6.02 -17.96
CA LEU A 26 -16.92 -6.13 -16.87
C LEU A 26 -17.47 -5.56 -15.57
N THR A 27 -18.19 -4.44 -15.61
CA THR A 27 -18.86 -3.86 -14.44
C THR A 27 -19.87 -4.85 -13.84
N ALA A 28 -20.72 -5.44 -14.69
CA ALA A 28 -21.69 -6.43 -14.24
C ALA A 28 -21.02 -7.68 -13.64
N TYR A 29 -19.96 -8.17 -14.28
CA TYR A 29 -19.18 -9.30 -13.78
C TYR A 29 -18.50 -8.99 -12.44
N ASN A 30 -17.80 -7.85 -12.35
CA ASN A 30 -17.06 -7.39 -11.17
C ASN A 30 -18.00 -7.21 -9.97
N ARG A 31 -19.16 -6.57 -10.19
CA ARG A 31 -20.20 -6.45 -9.15
C ARG A 31 -20.64 -7.81 -8.64
N HIS A 32 -20.85 -8.78 -9.53
CA HIS A 32 -21.24 -10.13 -9.13
C HIS A 32 -20.15 -10.84 -8.33
N GLN A 33 -18.87 -10.67 -8.69
CA GLN A 33 -17.76 -11.31 -8.00
C GLN A 33 -17.43 -10.68 -6.64
N THR A 34 -17.53 -9.37 -6.53
CA THR A 34 -17.13 -8.62 -5.32
C THR A 34 -18.27 -8.36 -4.36
N GLY A 35 -19.52 -8.34 -4.85
CA GLY A 35 -20.68 -7.87 -4.11
C GLY A 35 -20.73 -6.35 -3.94
N ALA A 36 -19.79 -5.58 -4.50
CA ALA A 36 -19.75 -4.13 -4.43
C ALA A 36 -20.37 -3.51 -5.70
N ASP A 37 -21.43 -2.70 -5.52
CA ASP A 37 -22.18 -2.04 -6.59
C ASP A 37 -22.09 -0.51 -6.57
N ASP A 38 -21.14 0.02 -5.80
CA ASP A 38 -20.95 1.43 -5.45
C ASP A 38 -19.82 2.11 -6.23
N GLU A 39 -19.43 1.57 -7.38
CA GLU A 39 -18.43 2.17 -8.24
C GLU A 39 -18.85 3.59 -8.67
N ALA A 40 -17.94 4.56 -8.50
CA ALA A 40 -18.21 5.96 -8.80
C ALA A 40 -16.94 6.76 -9.11
N ASP A 41 -17.07 7.70 -10.04
CA ASP A 41 -16.02 8.69 -10.31
C ASP A 41 -15.80 9.64 -9.13
N LEU A 42 -14.56 10.08 -8.98
CA LEU A 42 -14.13 11.10 -8.03
C LEU A 42 -13.45 12.23 -8.80
N SER A 43 -13.86 13.47 -8.55
CA SER A 43 -13.22 14.64 -9.15
C SER A 43 -13.12 15.79 -8.15
N VAL A 44 -11.95 16.43 -8.12
CA VAL A 44 -11.71 17.66 -7.35
C VAL A 44 -11.19 18.71 -8.33
N ARG A 45 -11.82 19.89 -8.36
CA ARG A 45 -11.48 20.97 -9.29
C ARG A 45 -11.22 22.27 -8.53
N VAL A 46 -10.18 22.99 -8.95
CA VAL A 46 -9.90 24.36 -8.51
C VAL A 46 -10.02 25.27 -9.73
N THR A 47 -10.86 26.31 -9.63
CA THR A 47 -11.07 27.30 -10.69
C THR A 47 -10.61 28.68 -10.26
N GLY A 48 -10.08 29.45 -11.21
CA GLY A 48 -9.77 30.87 -11.05
C GLY A 48 -11.03 31.73 -11.03
N ALA A 49 -10.84 33.03 -10.83
CA ALA A 49 -11.93 34.01 -10.77
C ALA A 49 -12.71 34.16 -12.11
N ASP A 50 -12.07 33.81 -13.21
CA ASP A 50 -12.61 33.78 -14.58
C ASP A 50 -13.24 32.42 -14.96
N GLY A 51 -13.18 31.42 -14.07
CA GLY A 51 -13.65 30.06 -14.34
C GLY A 51 -12.59 29.14 -14.96
N GLU A 52 -11.39 29.64 -15.24
CA GLU A 52 -10.30 28.84 -15.80
C GLU A 52 -9.84 27.74 -14.83
N LEU A 53 -9.40 26.61 -15.39
CA LEU A 53 -8.90 25.50 -14.59
C LEU A 53 -7.50 25.80 -14.04
N VAL A 54 -7.40 25.99 -12.72
CA VAL A 54 -6.13 26.21 -12.01
C VAL A 54 -5.46 24.89 -11.66
N ALA A 55 -6.24 23.93 -11.16
CA ALA A 55 -5.76 22.61 -10.78
C ALA A 55 -6.91 21.60 -10.75
N GLY A 56 -6.61 20.31 -10.90
CA GLY A 56 -7.63 19.27 -10.83
C GLY A 56 -7.07 17.89 -10.51
N LEU A 57 -7.94 17.04 -9.98
CA LEU A 57 -7.70 15.63 -9.73
C LEU A 57 -8.92 14.83 -10.19
N THR A 58 -8.70 13.73 -10.91
CA THR A 58 -9.73 12.73 -11.20
C THR A 58 -9.31 11.36 -10.66
N GLY A 59 -10.29 10.52 -10.37
CA GLY A 59 -10.10 9.21 -9.77
C GLY A 59 -11.41 8.43 -9.73
N TRP A 60 -11.40 7.35 -8.98
CA TRP A 60 -12.54 6.45 -8.80
C TRP A 60 -12.60 5.93 -7.36
N SER A 61 -13.76 5.42 -6.98
CA SER A 61 -13.98 4.64 -5.77
C SER A 61 -14.80 3.40 -6.11
N TRP A 62 -14.49 2.26 -5.48
CA TRP A 62 -15.28 1.04 -5.58
C TRP A 62 -15.03 0.17 -4.34
N GLY A 63 -16.11 -0.17 -3.63
CA GLY A 63 -16.04 -0.80 -2.31
C GLY A 63 -15.17 -0.01 -1.34
N ASP A 64 -14.20 -0.69 -0.73
CA ASP A 64 -13.27 -0.06 0.22
C ASP A 64 -12.05 0.61 -0.45
N CYS A 65 -12.02 0.67 -1.78
CA CYS A 65 -10.88 1.13 -2.57
C CYS A 65 -11.16 2.47 -3.26
N ALA A 66 -10.11 3.30 -3.37
CA ALA A 66 -10.07 4.44 -4.26
C ALA A 66 -8.80 4.45 -5.12
N GLY A 67 -8.85 5.14 -6.26
CA GLY A 67 -7.69 5.33 -7.13
C GLY A 67 -7.63 6.74 -7.71
N ILE A 68 -6.43 7.26 -7.93
CA ILE A 68 -6.20 8.54 -8.62
C ILE A 68 -5.80 8.22 -10.06
N ASN A 69 -6.53 8.80 -11.00
CA ASN A 69 -6.26 8.67 -12.43
C ASN A 69 -5.35 9.79 -12.92
N MET A 70 -5.68 11.04 -12.56
CA MET A 70 -4.93 12.22 -13.01
C MET A 70 -4.83 13.25 -11.89
N LEU A 71 -3.68 13.91 -11.77
CA LEU A 71 -3.49 15.10 -10.97
C LEU A 71 -2.72 16.11 -11.79
N TRP A 72 -3.25 17.33 -11.88
CA TRP A 72 -2.60 18.41 -12.61
C TRP A 72 -2.74 19.74 -11.89
N VAL A 73 -1.66 20.52 -11.93
CA VAL A 73 -1.62 21.91 -11.44
C VAL A 73 -1.04 22.75 -12.56
N HIS A 74 -1.76 23.82 -12.92
CA HIS A 74 -1.30 24.80 -13.89
C HIS A 74 0.08 25.32 -13.49
N ARG A 75 0.97 25.50 -14.47
CA ARG A 75 2.40 25.77 -14.22
C ARG A 75 2.62 27.00 -13.35
N ASP A 76 1.81 28.04 -13.53
CA ASP A 76 1.95 29.33 -12.84
C ASP A 76 1.44 29.27 -11.39
N HIS A 77 0.73 28.19 -11.02
CA HIS A 77 0.20 27.93 -9.68
C HIS A 77 0.92 26.79 -8.97
N ARG A 78 2.03 26.28 -9.53
CA ARG A 78 2.87 25.29 -8.86
C ARG A 78 3.63 25.92 -7.71
N GLY A 79 3.84 25.15 -6.64
CA GLY A 79 4.48 25.64 -5.42
C GLY A 79 3.54 26.34 -4.44
N GLU A 80 2.29 26.64 -4.83
CA GLU A 80 1.26 27.23 -3.95
C GLU A 80 0.53 26.20 -3.07
N GLY A 81 0.94 24.92 -3.11
CA GLY A 81 0.34 23.85 -2.31
C GLY A 81 -0.94 23.23 -2.89
N TRP A 82 -1.38 23.61 -4.10
CA TRP A 82 -2.60 23.06 -4.71
C TRP A 82 -2.60 21.54 -4.86
N GLY A 83 -1.47 20.93 -5.21
CA GLY A 83 -1.37 19.46 -5.31
C GLY A 83 -1.73 18.76 -4.01
N GLY A 84 -1.20 19.24 -2.87
CA GLY A 84 -1.50 18.67 -1.56
C GLY A 84 -2.96 18.88 -1.14
N ARG A 85 -3.54 20.05 -1.47
CA ARG A 85 -4.95 20.35 -1.20
C ARG A 85 -5.91 19.47 -2.02
N LEU A 86 -5.60 19.26 -3.30
CA LEU A 86 -6.37 18.35 -4.17
C LEU A 86 -6.31 16.91 -3.63
N LEU A 87 -5.11 16.46 -3.26
CA LEU A 87 -4.89 15.12 -2.74
C LEU A 87 -5.67 14.91 -1.42
N ALA A 88 -5.55 15.86 -0.48
CA ALA A 88 -6.28 15.79 0.78
C ALA A 88 -7.80 15.76 0.59
N ALA A 89 -8.35 16.59 -0.32
CA ALA A 89 -9.78 16.60 -0.62
C ALA A 89 -10.25 15.27 -1.24
N ALA A 90 -9.44 14.67 -2.12
CA ALA A 90 -9.74 13.37 -2.71
C ALA A 90 -9.70 12.25 -1.65
N GLU A 91 -8.72 12.26 -0.75
CA GLU A 91 -8.65 11.31 0.36
C GLU A 91 -9.81 11.46 1.35
N GLU A 92 -10.26 12.68 1.64
CA GLU A 92 -11.42 12.95 2.49
C GLU A 92 -12.71 12.42 1.85
N GLU A 93 -12.90 12.69 0.56
CA GLU A 93 -14.05 12.16 -0.19
C GLU A 93 -14.03 10.63 -0.27
N ALA A 94 -12.86 10.01 -0.48
CA ALA A 94 -12.72 8.56 -0.44
C ALA A 94 -13.11 7.98 0.93
N ARG A 95 -12.65 8.60 2.04
CA ARG A 95 -13.08 8.20 3.39
C ARG A 95 -14.59 8.34 3.59
N ARG A 96 -15.20 9.42 3.08
CA ARG A 96 -16.65 9.64 3.14
C ARG A 96 -17.43 8.55 2.40
N ARG A 97 -16.87 8.00 1.33
CA ARG A 97 -17.42 6.87 0.56
C ARG A 97 -17.17 5.50 1.21
N GLY A 98 -16.48 5.46 2.36
CA GLY A 98 -16.17 4.21 3.06
C GLY A 98 -14.87 3.55 2.60
N CYS A 99 -14.08 4.20 1.73
CA CYS A 99 -12.80 3.66 1.31
C CYS A 99 -11.80 3.64 2.46
N THR A 100 -11.06 2.54 2.59
CA THR A 100 -10.01 2.32 3.59
C THR A 100 -8.61 2.45 2.99
N GLN A 101 -8.52 2.53 1.66
CA GLN A 101 -7.27 2.60 0.92
C GLN A 101 -7.41 3.42 -0.37
N ILE A 102 -6.29 4.01 -0.80
CA ILE A 102 -6.18 4.74 -2.06
C ILE A 102 -4.87 4.41 -2.79
N SER A 103 -4.92 4.32 -4.12
CA SER A 103 -3.76 4.01 -4.95
C SER A 103 -3.56 5.00 -6.09
N VAL A 104 -2.33 5.08 -6.62
CA VAL A 104 -1.98 5.91 -7.78
C VAL A 104 -0.77 5.35 -8.51
N ALA A 105 -0.73 5.47 -9.83
CA ALA A 105 0.48 5.27 -10.62
C ALA A 105 1.07 6.62 -11.04
N SER A 106 2.38 6.77 -10.97
CA SER A 106 3.08 8.01 -11.27
C SER A 106 4.44 7.72 -11.90
N PHE A 107 4.70 8.32 -13.06
CA PHE A 107 6.01 8.22 -13.69
C PHE A 107 7.06 9.02 -12.92
N SER A 108 8.35 8.68 -13.10
CA SER A 108 9.46 9.38 -12.42
C SER A 108 9.57 10.86 -12.79
N PHE A 109 9.04 11.28 -13.94
CA PHE A 109 8.91 12.69 -14.34
C PHE A 109 7.61 13.37 -13.84
N GLN A 110 6.72 12.64 -13.17
CA GLN A 110 5.45 13.12 -12.61
C GLN A 110 5.47 13.17 -11.07
N ALA A 111 6.61 13.60 -10.51
CA ALA A 111 6.79 13.87 -9.08
C ALA A 111 6.44 12.69 -8.15
N PRO A 112 7.09 11.52 -8.25
CA PRO A 112 6.85 10.39 -7.32
C PRO A 112 7.08 10.78 -5.85
N ASP A 113 8.05 11.67 -5.57
CA ASP A 113 8.32 12.16 -4.21
C ASP A 113 7.19 13.00 -3.64
N PHE A 114 6.30 13.56 -4.47
CA PHE A 114 5.10 14.24 -3.99
C PHE A 114 4.20 13.26 -3.24
N TYR A 115 3.95 12.07 -3.80
CA TYR A 115 3.10 11.06 -3.15
C TYR A 115 3.77 10.50 -1.89
N ARG A 116 5.09 10.23 -1.93
CA ARG A 116 5.85 9.78 -0.74
C ARG A 116 5.71 10.75 0.43
N ARG A 117 5.86 12.06 0.18
CA ARG A 117 5.69 13.10 1.21
C ARG A 117 4.27 13.19 1.78
N HIS A 118 3.27 12.67 1.07
CA HIS A 118 1.88 12.59 1.54
C HIS A 118 1.51 11.22 2.11
N GLY A 119 2.50 10.38 2.45
CA GLY A 119 2.31 9.12 3.16
C GLY A 119 1.91 7.93 2.29
N TYR A 120 2.09 8.04 0.97
CA TYR A 120 1.97 6.91 0.06
C TYR A 120 3.23 6.07 0.07
N LEU A 121 3.04 4.75 0.05
CA LEU A 121 4.07 3.71 0.02
C LEU A 121 4.26 3.21 -1.41
N ASP A 122 5.51 2.97 -1.80
CA ASP A 122 5.84 2.41 -3.11
C ASP A 122 5.59 0.90 -3.09
N THR A 123 4.61 0.44 -3.87
CA THR A 123 4.19 -0.97 -3.93
C THR A 123 4.67 -1.68 -5.19
N GLY A 124 5.24 -0.96 -6.15
CA GLY A 124 5.68 -1.53 -7.41
C GLY A 124 6.40 -0.53 -8.28
N ARG A 125 7.44 -0.98 -8.97
CA ARG A 125 8.24 -0.17 -9.89
C ARG A 125 8.48 -0.92 -11.18
N ARG A 126 8.29 -0.24 -12.31
CA ARG A 126 8.62 -0.77 -13.64
C ARG A 126 9.56 0.19 -14.34
N GLU A 127 10.76 -0.29 -14.62
CA GLU A 127 11.79 0.47 -15.31
C GLU A 127 11.59 0.45 -16.84
N GLY A 128 12.21 1.41 -17.53
CA GLY A 128 12.25 1.44 -19.00
C GLY A 128 11.02 2.04 -19.67
N ILE A 129 10.21 2.80 -18.96
CA ILE A 129 8.89 3.26 -19.41
C ILE A 129 8.83 4.77 -19.53
N PRO A 130 8.41 5.29 -20.69
CA PRO A 130 9.20 5.35 -21.92
C PRO A 130 10.50 6.15 -21.72
N GLY A 131 11.50 5.96 -22.58
CA GLY A 131 12.73 6.76 -22.55
C GLY A 131 13.64 6.53 -21.33
N GLY A 132 13.51 5.38 -20.65
CA GLY A 132 14.30 5.05 -19.47
C GLY A 132 13.73 5.56 -18.14
N HIS A 133 12.55 6.16 -18.14
CA HIS A 133 11.85 6.55 -16.93
C HIS A 133 11.26 5.32 -16.19
N VAL A 134 10.75 5.57 -14.98
CA VAL A 134 10.21 4.54 -14.08
C VAL A 134 8.74 4.83 -13.85
N ASP A 135 7.91 3.81 -13.91
CA ASP A 135 6.50 3.83 -13.51
C ASP A 135 6.42 3.35 -12.05
N HIS A 136 6.02 4.23 -11.14
CA HIS A 136 5.86 3.94 -9.72
C HIS A 136 4.39 3.72 -9.39
N HIS A 137 4.10 2.63 -8.68
CA HIS A 137 2.79 2.33 -8.14
C HIS A 137 2.81 2.60 -6.65
N PHE A 138 1.82 3.37 -6.19
CA PHE A 138 1.73 3.84 -4.83
C PHE A 138 0.42 3.41 -4.19
N TRP A 139 0.47 3.18 -2.88
CA TRP A 139 -0.67 2.85 -2.05
C TRP A 139 -0.62 3.61 -0.73
N LYS A 140 -1.78 4.02 -0.21
CA LYS A 140 -1.91 4.63 1.11
C LYS A 140 -3.13 4.07 1.83
N SER A 141 -2.95 3.73 3.12
CA SER A 141 -4.08 3.47 4.01
C SER A 141 -4.77 4.79 4.37
N LEU A 142 -6.10 4.80 4.29
CA LEU A 142 -6.93 5.92 4.71
C LEU A 142 -7.40 5.79 6.17
N VAL A 143 -7.29 4.58 6.75
CA VAL A 143 -7.68 4.27 8.14
C VAL A 143 -6.49 4.26 9.09
N ASN A 144 -5.31 3.90 8.62
CA ASN A 144 -4.09 3.89 9.42
C ASN A 144 -3.17 5.03 8.97
N ASP A 145 -2.66 5.81 9.92
CA ASP A 145 -1.64 6.80 9.61
C ASP A 145 -0.31 6.08 9.32
N SER A 146 0.05 5.97 8.04
CA SER A 146 1.33 5.41 7.60
C SER A 146 2.54 6.10 8.24
N ALA A 147 2.42 7.38 8.63
CA ALA A 147 3.48 8.11 9.33
C ALA A 147 3.56 7.75 10.83
N ALA A 148 2.47 7.28 11.42
CA ALA A 148 2.46 6.76 12.79
C ALA A 148 2.93 5.30 12.88
N ALA A 149 2.93 4.59 11.75
CA ALA A 149 3.34 3.20 11.67
C ALA A 149 4.84 3.03 11.95
N VAL A 150 5.18 2.01 12.73
CA VAL A 150 6.58 1.65 13.04
C VAL A 150 6.92 0.40 12.25
N ARG A 151 7.99 0.46 11.45
CA ARG A 151 8.57 -0.72 10.78
C ARG A 151 9.85 -1.14 11.48
N LEU A 152 9.96 -2.44 11.69
CA LEU A 152 11.08 -3.05 12.39
C LEU A 152 11.67 -4.16 11.53
N VAL A 153 12.99 -4.24 11.53
CA VAL A 153 13.74 -5.43 11.12
C VAL A 153 14.24 -6.09 12.40
N ALA A 154 13.78 -7.30 12.68
CA ALA A 154 14.34 -8.12 13.75
C ALA A 154 15.26 -9.19 13.15
N LEU A 155 16.53 -9.15 13.53
CA LEU A 155 17.51 -10.20 13.25
C LEU A 155 17.50 -11.16 14.44
N VAL A 156 17.22 -12.43 14.18
CA VAL A 156 17.09 -13.44 15.22
C VAL A 156 18.08 -14.57 14.98
N GLU A 157 18.99 -14.73 15.93
CA GLU A 157 20.00 -15.78 15.94
C GLU A 157 19.58 -16.85 16.95
N LEU A 158 19.34 -18.06 16.45
CA LEU A 158 19.03 -19.23 17.27
C LEU A 158 20.34 -19.87 17.74
N GLY A 159 20.48 -20.09 19.06
CA GLY A 159 21.63 -20.81 19.59
C GLY A 159 21.60 -22.29 19.17
N GLU A 160 22.73 -22.84 18.75
CA GLU A 160 22.85 -24.22 18.22
C GLU A 160 22.27 -25.30 19.17
N ALA A 161 22.31 -25.07 20.48
CA ALA A 161 21.82 -26.01 21.49
C ALA A 161 20.31 -25.91 21.78
N ALA A 162 19.59 -24.94 21.23
CA ALA A 162 18.21 -24.63 21.62
C ALA A 162 17.29 -24.21 20.45
N VAL A 163 17.61 -24.65 19.22
CA VAL A 163 16.88 -24.29 17.98
C VAL A 163 15.36 -24.46 18.11
N GLU A 164 14.89 -25.64 18.53
CA GLU A 164 13.44 -25.90 18.64
C GLU A 164 12.76 -25.05 19.72
N ALA A 165 13.44 -24.82 20.85
CA ALA A 165 12.89 -24.00 21.93
C ALA A 165 12.81 -22.52 21.51
N GLY A 166 13.85 -22.02 20.83
CA GLY A 166 13.88 -20.68 20.25
C GLY A 166 12.79 -20.47 19.19
N GLN A 167 12.58 -21.44 18.29
CA GLN A 167 11.52 -21.39 17.29
C GLN A 167 10.12 -21.35 17.92
N ARG A 168 9.85 -22.21 18.92
CA ARG A 168 8.57 -22.19 19.64
C ARG A 168 8.34 -20.86 20.37
N TYR A 169 9.39 -20.29 20.96
CA TYR A 169 9.32 -18.97 21.57
C TYR A 169 8.99 -17.89 20.53
N GLU A 170 9.68 -17.89 19.39
CA GLU A 170 9.42 -16.93 18.31
C GLU A 170 7.99 -17.02 17.79
N ASP A 171 7.51 -18.22 17.47
CA ASP A 171 6.16 -18.39 16.95
C ASP A 171 5.10 -17.89 17.95
N ARG A 172 5.30 -18.14 19.26
CA ARG A 172 4.43 -17.62 20.32
C ARG A 172 4.50 -16.09 20.42
N VAL A 173 5.69 -15.49 20.33
CA VAL A 173 5.85 -14.03 20.35
C VAL A 173 5.23 -13.37 19.12
N LEU A 174 5.42 -13.96 17.93
CA LEU A 174 4.84 -13.46 16.69
C LEU A 174 3.30 -13.54 16.70
N ALA A 175 2.73 -14.56 17.33
CA ALA A 175 1.27 -14.70 17.51
C ALA A 175 0.66 -13.58 18.38
N LEU A 176 1.45 -12.86 19.17
CA LEU A 176 0.97 -11.72 19.97
C LEU A 176 0.85 -10.43 19.15
N LEU A 177 1.52 -10.32 18.00
CA LEU A 177 1.56 -9.09 17.20
C LEU A 177 0.15 -8.51 16.90
N PRO A 178 -0.86 -9.29 16.46
CA PRO A 178 -2.16 -8.74 16.09
C PRO A 178 -2.91 -8.08 17.27
N ARG A 179 -2.64 -8.51 18.52
CA ARG A 179 -3.25 -7.90 19.72
C ARG A 179 -2.87 -6.43 19.91
N HIS A 180 -1.75 -6.03 19.30
CA HIS A 180 -1.15 -4.71 19.46
C HIS A 180 -1.08 -3.92 18.14
N GLY A 181 -1.90 -4.30 17.14
CA GLY A 181 -1.86 -3.69 15.81
C GLY A 181 -0.56 -3.98 15.04
N GLY A 182 0.13 -5.05 15.40
CA GLY A 182 1.34 -5.54 14.75
C GLY A 182 1.05 -6.65 13.74
N ARG A 183 1.86 -6.73 12.69
CA ARG A 183 1.86 -7.85 11.73
C ARG A 183 3.26 -8.17 11.23
N LEU A 184 3.48 -9.44 10.92
CA LEU A 184 4.67 -9.91 10.23
C LEU A 184 4.48 -9.73 8.72
N GLU A 185 5.24 -8.83 8.11
CA GLU A 185 5.18 -8.56 6.66
C GLU A 185 6.00 -9.58 5.87
N ARG A 186 7.18 -9.94 6.39
CA ARG A 186 8.08 -10.94 5.79
C ARG A 186 8.83 -11.71 6.89
N ARG A 187 9.05 -13.00 6.65
CA ARG A 187 9.98 -13.85 7.38
C ARG A 187 10.97 -14.41 6.35
N LEU A 188 12.23 -14.08 6.52
CA LEU A 188 13.32 -14.41 5.61
C LEU A 188 14.42 -15.09 6.42
N ARG A 189 15.37 -15.70 5.72
CA ARG A 189 16.57 -16.28 6.33
C ARG A 189 17.79 -15.83 5.55
N THR A 190 18.91 -15.60 6.24
CA THR A 190 20.20 -15.31 5.60
C THR A 190 20.67 -16.50 4.76
N GLY A 191 21.53 -16.25 3.78
CA GLY A 191 21.99 -17.30 2.86
C GLY A 191 22.85 -18.39 3.51
N ASP A 192 23.39 -18.12 4.70
CA ASP A 192 24.10 -19.09 5.56
C ASP A 192 23.16 -19.80 6.55
N GLU A 193 21.86 -19.53 6.48
CA GLU A 193 20.79 -20.09 7.32
C GLU A 193 20.88 -19.81 8.83
N GLY A 194 21.90 -19.06 9.28
CA GLY A 194 22.16 -18.82 10.71
C GLY A 194 21.31 -17.72 11.36
N THR A 195 20.62 -16.89 10.57
CA THR A 195 19.82 -15.78 11.08
C THR A 195 18.48 -15.70 10.39
N GLU A 196 17.41 -15.64 11.18
CA GLU A 196 16.08 -15.27 10.69
C GLU A 196 15.92 -13.76 10.68
N VAL A 197 15.32 -13.24 9.62
CA VAL A 197 15.07 -11.82 9.42
C VAL A 197 13.57 -11.60 9.34
N HIS A 198 13.02 -10.90 10.32
CA HIS A 198 11.60 -10.55 10.38
C HIS A 198 11.41 -9.09 10.01
N LEU A 199 10.57 -8.83 9.00
CA LEU A 199 10.04 -7.50 8.73
C LEU A 199 8.68 -7.39 9.40
N ILE A 200 8.60 -6.55 10.43
CA ILE A 200 7.41 -6.39 11.28
C ILE A 200 6.91 -4.96 11.15
N ARG A 201 5.59 -4.79 11.06
CA ARG A 201 4.95 -3.49 11.08
C ARG A 201 3.95 -3.38 12.21
N PHE A 202 4.00 -2.29 12.95
CA PHE A 202 2.95 -1.84 13.87
C PHE A 202 2.23 -0.65 13.27
N ASP A 203 0.92 -0.60 13.43
CA ASP A 203 0.10 0.53 12.96
C ASP A 203 0.37 1.81 13.75
N THR A 204 0.86 1.71 15.00
CA THR A 204 1.25 2.86 15.83
C THR A 204 2.48 2.57 16.69
N ARG A 205 3.19 3.63 17.11
CA ARG A 205 4.24 3.57 18.15
C ARG A 205 3.73 2.97 19.46
N ALA A 206 2.56 3.42 19.91
CA ALA A 206 1.96 2.94 21.15
C ALA A 206 1.68 1.43 21.11
N GLY A 207 1.25 0.91 19.95
CA GLY A 207 1.10 -0.53 19.74
C GLY A 207 2.43 -1.29 19.87
N TYR A 208 3.51 -0.77 19.29
CA TYR A 208 4.84 -1.37 19.45
C TYR A 208 5.30 -1.38 20.92
N GLU A 209 5.14 -0.27 21.64
CA GLU A 209 5.51 -0.17 23.06
C GLU A 209 4.66 -1.10 23.93
N ALA A 210 3.35 -1.20 23.68
CA ALA A 210 2.46 -2.13 24.37
C ALA A 210 2.83 -3.60 24.11
N PHE A 211 3.20 -3.94 22.87
CA PHE A 211 3.71 -5.26 22.53
C PHE A 211 4.98 -5.61 23.30
N LEU A 212 5.93 -4.66 23.42
CA LEU A 212 7.15 -4.89 24.20
C LEU A 212 6.85 -5.18 25.68
N ALA A 213 5.84 -4.51 26.24
CA ALA A 213 5.41 -4.64 27.62
C ALA A 213 4.37 -5.75 27.87
N ASP A 214 3.98 -6.51 26.84
CA ASP A 214 2.96 -7.56 26.98
C ASP A 214 3.38 -8.61 28.04
N PRO A 215 2.57 -8.86 29.09
CA PRO A 215 2.93 -9.78 30.16
C PRO A 215 3.21 -11.21 29.69
N GLU A 216 2.50 -11.69 28.66
CA GLU A 216 2.71 -13.01 28.08
C GLU A 216 4.07 -13.07 27.36
N ARG A 217 4.43 -11.99 26.65
CA ARG A 217 5.76 -11.86 26.02
C ARG A 217 6.89 -11.83 27.05
N VAL A 218 6.72 -11.11 28.15
CA VAL A 218 7.71 -11.04 29.23
C VAL A 218 7.87 -12.40 29.91
N ALA A 219 6.77 -13.09 30.21
CA ALA A 219 6.78 -14.43 30.79
C ALA A 219 7.47 -15.44 29.87
N LEU A 220 7.14 -15.43 28.57
CA LEU A 220 7.78 -16.22 27.53
C LEU A 220 9.31 -16.08 27.51
N ARG A 221 9.81 -14.84 27.64
CA ARG A 221 11.26 -14.58 27.65
C ARG A 221 11.89 -15.12 28.94
N ALA A 222 11.22 -14.98 30.08
CA ALA A 222 11.70 -15.50 31.36
C ALA A 222 11.73 -17.03 31.40
N GLU A 223 10.75 -17.70 30.79
CA GLU A 223 10.69 -19.17 30.68
C GLU A 223 11.86 -19.76 29.89
N LEU A 224 12.31 -19.07 28.82
CA LEU A 224 13.42 -19.55 27.99
C LEU A 224 14.81 -19.24 28.58
N GLY A 225 14.95 -18.19 29.40
CA GLY A 225 16.22 -17.82 30.02
C GLY A 225 17.37 -17.68 29.00
N ASP A 226 18.48 -18.37 29.24
CA ASP A 226 19.66 -18.36 28.36
C ASP A 226 19.44 -19.08 27.02
N ALA A 227 18.38 -19.88 26.89
CA ALA A 227 18.00 -20.52 25.63
C ALA A 227 17.24 -19.57 24.69
N ALA A 228 16.91 -18.35 25.16
CA ALA A 228 16.22 -17.35 24.38
C ALA A 228 17.10 -16.85 23.22
N PRO A 229 16.56 -16.74 21.99
CA PRO A 229 17.36 -16.31 20.86
C PRO A 229 17.93 -14.92 21.08
N HIS A 230 19.09 -14.67 20.48
CA HIS A 230 19.67 -13.34 20.45
C HIS A 230 18.94 -12.54 19.37
N THR A 231 18.20 -11.52 19.78
CA THR A 231 17.38 -10.70 18.87
C THR A 231 17.89 -9.28 18.83
N ARG A 232 18.28 -8.80 17.65
CA ARG A 232 18.56 -7.38 17.39
C ARG A 232 17.42 -6.77 16.60
N VAL A 233 16.75 -5.77 17.17
CA VAL A 233 15.65 -5.06 16.52
C VAL A 233 16.14 -3.70 16.04
N LEU A 234 15.88 -3.38 14.77
CA LEU A 234 16.20 -2.12 14.13
C LEU A 234 14.91 -1.48 13.65
N GLU A 235 14.66 -0.22 14.01
CA GLU A 235 13.62 0.55 13.36
C GLU A 235 14.11 1.04 11.99
N VAL A 236 13.28 0.91 10.97
CA VAL A 236 13.64 1.19 9.59
C VAL A 236 12.58 2.05 8.89
N GLN A 237 13.01 2.76 7.85
CA GLN A 237 12.15 3.52 6.94
C GLN A 237 12.47 3.09 5.50
N GLU A 238 11.46 3.11 4.64
CA GLU A 238 11.68 2.93 3.19
C GLU A 238 12.45 4.14 2.65
N VAL A 239 13.45 3.89 1.81
CA VAL A 239 14.30 4.89 1.13
C VAL A 239 13.97 4.99 -0.35
#